data_AF-A0A8H7XAB2-F1
#
_entry.id   AF-A0A8H7XAB2-F1
#
_cell.length_a   1.000
_cell.length_b   1.000
_cell.length_c   1.000
_cell.angle_alpha   90.00
_cell.angle_beta   90.00
_cell.angle_gamma   90.00
#
_symmetry.space_group_name_H-M   'P 1'
#
loop_
_entity.id
_entity.type
_entity.pdbx_description
1 polymer ?
#
loop_
_entity_poly.entity_id
_entity_poly.type
_entity_poly.pdbx_seq_one_letter_code
_entity_poly.pdbx_strand_id
1 'polypeptide(L)'
;MVHSISPKMINTTMSAAVLNHTRNSTSTESSNSFAAHQREAAESKLYYMRDICDPEQFEALVEEELVRASFKPTISTAEKNIQNFANKLMNKLSKVLCHRVGALNPI
;
A
#
# COMPACT_ATOMS: atom_id res chain seq x y z
N MET A 1 -3.11 -52.90 -6.77
CA MET A 1 -4.11 -52.01 -6.12
C MET A 1 -3.57 -50.59 -6.19
N VAL A 2 -4.09 -49.78 -7.11
CA VAL A 2 -3.63 -48.40 -7.35
C VAL A 2 -4.38 -47.49 -6.39
N HIS A 3 -3.67 -46.89 -5.43
CA HIS A 3 -4.24 -45.91 -4.52
C HIS A 3 -4.34 -44.56 -5.24
N SER A 4 -5.56 -44.16 -5.56
CA SER A 4 -5.87 -42.83 -6.10
C SER A 4 -5.57 -41.77 -5.04
N ILE A 5 -4.50 -41.02 -5.23
CA ILE A 5 -4.21 -39.81 -4.45
C ILE A 5 -4.99 -38.68 -5.12
N SER A 6 -6.20 -38.40 -4.63
CA SER A 6 -6.90 -37.17 -5.01
C SER A 6 -6.06 -35.97 -4.59
N PRO A 7 -5.63 -35.10 -5.52
CA PRO A 7 -5.00 -33.85 -5.13
C PRO A 7 -6.09 -32.98 -4.49
N LYS A 8 -6.05 -32.87 -3.16
CA LYS A 8 -6.76 -31.78 -2.47
C LYS A 8 -6.19 -30.50 -3.06
N MET A 9 -7.03 -29.75 -3.77
CA MET A 9 -6.71 -28.38 -4.15
C MET A 9 -6.44 -27.61 -2.87
N ILE A 10 -5.16 -27.43 -2.54
CA ILE A 10 -4.71 -26.43 -1.57
C ILE A 10 -4.80 -25.10 -2.31
N ASN A 11 -6.03 -24.60 -2.45
CA ASN A 11 -6.31 -23.26 -2.94
C ASN A 11 -6.04 -22.27 -1.80
N THR A 12 -4.77 -21.99 -1.56
CA THR A 12 -4.37 -20.79 -0.83
C THR A 12 -2.92 -20.51 -1.24
N THR A 13 -2.76 -19.87 -2.39
CA THR A 13 -1.49 -19.27 -2.77
C THR A 13 -1.17 -18.19 -1.73
N MET A 14 -0.50 -18.58 -0.65
CA MET A 14 0.06 -17.63 0.31
C MET A 14 1.03 -16.75 -0.47
N SER A 15 0.73 -15.45 -0.55
CA SER A 15 1.62 -14.50 -1.23
C SER A 15 3.02 -14.61 -0.63
N ALA A 16 4.05 -14.48 -1.46
CA ALA A 16 5.45 -14.48 -1.02
C ALA A 16 5.67 -13.52 0.16
N ALA A 17 4.92 -12.40 0.20
CA ALA A 17 4.91 -11.47 1.31
C ALA A 17 4.45 -12.10 2.65
N VAL A 18 3.44 -12.96 2.63
CA VAL A 18 2.92 -13.63 3.84
C VAL A 18 3.86 -14.74 4.31
N LEU A 19 4.47 -15.47 3.36
CA LEU A 19 5.49 -16.46 3.69
C LEU A 19 6.74 -15.80 4.29
N ASN A 20 7.20 -14.68 3.72
CA ASN A 20 8.33 -13.91 4.24
C ASN A 20 8.03 -13.31 5.61
N HIS A 21 6.83 -12.73 5.80
CA HIS A 21 6.40 -12.24 7.10
C HIS A 21 6.45 -13.35 8.15
N THR A 22 5.87 -14.51 7.86
CA THR A 22 5.83 -15.65 8.80
C THR A 22 7.24 -16.16 9.13
N ARG A 23 8.14 -16.15 8.14
CA ARG A 23 9.53 -16.64 8.27
C ARG A 23 10.43 -15.68 9.03
N ASN A 24 10.18 -14.36 8.95
CA ASN A 24 10.93 -13.34 9.67
C ASN A 24 10.32 -12.99 11.04
N SER A 25 9.03 -13.29 11.25
CA SER A 25 8.32 -13.02 12.52
C SER A 25 8.75 -13.93 13.68
N THR A 26 9.70 -14.85 13.49
CA THR A 26 10.27 -15.66 14.57
C THR A 26 11.65 -15.16 14.94
N SER A 27 11.76 -13.95 15.49
CA SER A 27 12.86 -13.61 16.38
C SER A 27 12.42 -12.58 17.41
N THR A 28 12.28 -13.06 18.64
CA THR A 28 12.11 -12.32 19.87
C THR A 28 13.33 -11.42 20.14
N GLU A 29 13.45 -10.28 19.46
CA GLU A 29 14.19 -9.12 19.96
C GLU A 29 13.44 -7.85 19.57
N SER A 30 12.64 -7.39 20.54
CA SER A 30 11.81 -6.18 20.48
C SER A 30 12.71 -4.93 20.43
N SER A 31 13.17 -4.59 19.22
CA SER A 31 13.54 -3.21 18.94
C SER A 31 12.23 -2.44 18.73
N ASN A 32 11.68 -1.89 19.82
CA ASN A 32 10.36 -1.21 19.88
C ASN A 32 10.25 0.09 19.05
N SER A 33 11.14 0.30 18.09
CA SER A 33 11.17 1.48 17.24
C SER A 33 10.40 1.22 15.95
N PHE A 34 9.41 2.07 15.66
CA PHE A 34 8.67 2.05 14.39
C PHE A 34 9.59 2.04 13.16
N ALA A 35 10.77 2.66 13.25
CA ALA A 35 11.77 2.66 12.18
C ALA A 35 12.39 1.27 11.95
N ALA A 36 12.56 0.46 12.99
CA ALA A 36 13.08 -0.90 12.87
C ALA A 36 12.10 -1.79 12.09
N HIS A 37 10.80 -1.68 12.39
CA HIS A 37 9.77 -2.41 11.64
C HIS A 37 9.66 -1.97 10.17
N GLN A 38 9.87 -0.68 9.88
CA GLN A 38 9.91 -0.20 8.49
C GLN A 38 11.08 -0.81 7.72
N ARG A 39 12.26 -0.88 8.35
CA ARG A 39 13.43 -1.50 7.74
C ARG A 39 13.22 -2.99 7.51
N GLU A 40 12.72 -3.72 8.51
CA GLU A 40 12.39 -5.14 8.41
C GLU A 40 11.39 -5.42 7.27
N ALA A 41 10.39 -4.55 7.11
CA ALA A 41 9.43 -4.65 6.01
C ALA A 41 10.08 -4.41 4.63
N ALA A 42 10.99 -3.42 4.53
CA ALA A 42 11.75 -3.15 3.31
C ALA A 42 12.68 -4.32 2.94
N GLU A 43 13.41 -4.87 3.91
CA GLU A 43 14.26 -6.06 3.74
C GLU A 43 13.42 -7.29 3.33
N SER A 44 12.26 -7.48 3.94
CA SER A 44 11.35 -8.59 3.61
C SER A 44 10.76 -8.47 2.20
N LYS A 45 10.52 -7.23 1.73
CA LYS A 45 10.09 -6.95 0.36
C LYS A 45 11.19 -7.28 -0.65
N LEU A 46 12.44 -6.97 -0.31
CA LEU A 46 13.61 -7.15 -1.19
C LEU A 46 14.34 -8.48 -0.98
N TYR A 47 13.81 -9.39 -0.16
CA TYR A 47 14.47 -10.64 0.23
C TYR A 47 15.05 -11.44 -0.95
N TYR A 48 14.39 -11.43 -2.11
CA TYR A 48 14.85 -12.12 -3.32
C TYR A 48 16.16 -11.56 -3.91
N MET A 49 16.53 -10.32 -3.58
CA MET A 49 17.77 -9.68 -4.02
C MET A 49 18.96 -9.97 -3.10
N ARG A 50 18.71 -10.52 -1.90
CA ARG A 50 19.75 -10.76 -0.89
C ARG A 50 20.87 -11.67 -1.37
N ASP A 51 20.53 -12.68 -2.17
CA ASP A 51 21.50 -13.65 -2.69
C ASP A 51 22.05 -13.28 -4.09
N ILE A 52 21.54 -12.19 -4.69
CA ILE A 52 21.89 -11.74 -6.04
C ILE A 52 22.84 -10.55 -5.99
N CYS A 53 22.63 -9.66 -5.02
CA CYS A 53 23.41 -8.45 -4.82
C CYS A 53 24.50 -8.65 -3.78
N ASP A 54 25.59 -7.88 -3.92
CA ASP A 54 26.55 -7.74 -2.84
C ASP A 54 25.86 -7.12 -1.60
N PRO A 55 26.32 -7.43 -0.36
CA PRO A 55 25.70 -6.90 0.85
C PRO A 55 25.55 -5.38 0.85
N GLU A 56 26.55 -4.64 0.37
CA GLU A 56 26.48 -3.17 0.28
C GLU A 56 25.41 -2.68 -0.71
N GLN A 57 25.22 -3.39 -1.82
CA GLN A 57 24.19 -3.06 -2.81
C GLN A 57 22.79 -3.37 -2.26
N PHE A 58 22.66 -4.47 -1.50
CA PHE A 58 21.41 -4.81 -0.84
C PHE A 58 20.99 -3.74 0.19
N GLU A 59 21.93 -3.28 1.02
CA GLU A 59 21.68 -2.19 1.98
C GLU A 59 21.26 -0.89 1.28
N ALA A 60 21.89 -0.56 0.15
CA ALA A 60 21.51 0.61 -0.65
C ALA A 60 20.08 0.51 -1.21
N LEU A 61 19.66 -0.68 -1.65
CA LEU A 61 18.30 -0.92 -2.14
C LEU A 61 17.25 -0.82 -1.02
N VAL A 62 17.58 -1.34 0.17
CA VAL A 62 16.72 -1.21 1.36
C VAL A 62 16.54 0.26 1.73
N GLU A 63 17.62 1.06 1.69
CA GLU A 63 17.55 2.48 1.98
C GLU A 63 16.74 3.26 0.93
N GLU A 64 16.91 2.95 -0.36
CA GLU A 64 16.08 3.55 -1.43
C GLU A 64 14.59 3.27 -1.20
N GLU A 65 14.26 2.05 -0.80
CA GLU A 65 12.87 1.65 -0.57
C GLU A 65 12.28 2.35 0.67
N LEU A 66 13.08 2.56 1.72
CA LEU A 66 12.70 3.37 2.89
C LEU A 66 12.44 4.82 2.50
N VAL A 67 13.32 5.42 1.68
CA VAL A 67 13.14 6.77 1.16
C VAL A 67 11.86 6.86 0.33
N ARG A 68 11.62 5.90 -0.57
CA ARG A 68 10.41 5.83 -1.40
C ARG A 68 9.14 5.66 -0.55
N ALA A 69 9.17 4.85 0.51
CA ALA A 69 8.05 4.69 1.43
C ALA A 69 7.76 5.98 2.22
N SER A 70 8.79 6.75 2.55
CA SER A 70 8.66 8.06 3.21
C SER A 70 8.21 9.18 2.26
N PHE A 71 8.39 8.98 0.95
CA PHE A 71 8.04 9.95 -0.07
C PHE A 71 6.52 10.15 -0.12
N LYS A 72 6.05 11.28 0.39
CA LYS A 72 4.68 11.73 0.16
C LYS A 72 4.60 12.28 -1.25
N PRO A 73 3.81 11.68 -2.17
CA PRO A 73 3.63 12.26 -3.49
C PRO A 73 3.05 13.67 -3.31
N THR A 74 3.84 14.66 -3.73
CA THR A 74 3.39 16.04 -3.69
C THR A 74 2.43 16.20 -4.85
N ILE A 75 1.13 16.38 -4.53
CA ILE A 75 0.08 16.63 -5.54
C ILE A 75 0.58 17.73 -6.48
N SER A 76 0.68 17.40 -7.77
CA SER A 76 1.16 18.32 -8.79
C SER A 76 0.26 19.56 -8.85
N THR A 77 0.79 20.68 -9.35
CA THR A 77 -0.01 21.90 -9.55
C THR A 77 -1.24 21.64 -10.42
N ALA A 78 -1.14 20.73 -11.40
CA ALA A 78 -2.25 20.33 -12.25
C ALA A 78 -3.33 19.58 -11.46
N GLU A 79 -2.98 18.61 -10.63
CA GLU A 79 -3.93 17.86 -9.80
C GLU A 79 -4.59 18.75 -8.75
N LYS A 80 -3.85 19.70 -8.14
CA LYS A 80 -4.44 20.72 -7.24
C LYS A 80 -5.49 21.56 -7.96
N ASN A 81 -5.22 21.95 -9.21
CA ASN A 81 -6.15 22.74 -10.02
C ASN A 81 -7.41 21.94 -10.37
N ILE A 82 -7.26 20.66 -10.74
CA ILE A 82 -8.37 19.76 -11.02
C ILE A 82 -9.24 19.59 -9.78
N GLN A 83 -8.63 19.36 -8.61
CA GLN A 83 -9.36 19.16 -7.36
C GLN A 83 -10.09 20.45 -6.92
N ASN A 84 -9.47 21.62 -7.09
CA ASN A 84 -10.12 22.90 -6.85
C ASN A 84 -11.29 23.16 -7.80
N PHE A 85 -11.16 22.79 -9.07
CA PHE A 85 -12.26 22.90 -10.04
C PHE A 85 -13.42 21.97 -9.69
N ALA A 86 -13.13 20.70 -9.37
CA ALA A 86 -14.13 19.72 -8.94
C ALA A 86 -14.89 20.20 -7.69
N ASN A 87 -14.18 20.72 -6.69
CA ASN A 87 -14.79 21.26 -5.48
C ASN A 87 -15.70 22.47 -5.77
N LYS A 88 -15.28 23.38 -6.67
CA LYS A 88 -16.11 24.52 -7.11
C LYS A 88 -17.35 24.07 -7.85
N LEU A 89 -17.25 23.05 -8.71
CA LEU A 89 -18.38 22.50 -9.45
C LEU A 89 -19.39 21.85 -8.51
N MET A 90 -18.94 21.02 -7.58
CA MET A 90 -19.79 20.39 -6.56
C MET A 90 -20.53 21.42 -5.71
N ASN A 91 -19.84 22.48 -5.27
CA ASN A 91 -20.46 23.57 -4.52
C ASN A 91 -21.48 24.39 -5.33
N LYS A 92 -21.31 24.49 -6.65
CA LYS A 92 -22.32 25.12 -7.51
C LYS A 92 -23.53 24.21 -7.71
N LEU A 93 -23.31 22.93 -7.97
CA LEU A 93 -24.37 21.95 -8.15
C LEU A 93 -25.21 21.79 -6.88
N SER A 94 -24.60 21.74 -5.70
CA SER A 94 -25.31 21.66 -4.42
C SER A 94 -26.22 22.87 -4.18
N LYS A 95 -25.75 24.09 -4.49
CA LYS A 95 -26.57 25.31 -4.38
C LYS A 95 -27.76 25.30 -5.33
N VAL A 96 -27.57 24.87 -6.58
CA VAL A 96 -28.66 24.78 -7.57
C VAL A 96 -29.69 23.73 -7.16
N LEU A 97 -29.25 22.57 -6.68
CA LEU A 97 -30.13 21.50 -6.24
C LEU A 97 -30.91 21.89 -4.96
N CYS A 98 -30.27 22.55 -4.00
CA CYS A 98 -30.96 23.08 -2.81
C CYS A 98 -31.99 24.19 -3.15
N HIS A 99 -31.70 25.06 -4.12
CA HIS A 99 -32.69 26.06 -4.57
C HIS A 99 -33.88 25.46 -5.33
N ARG A 100 -33.68 24.37 -6.09
CA ARG A 100 -34.79 23.72 -6.82
C ARG A 100 -35.78 22.99 -5.91
N VAL A 101 -35.34 22.46 -4.76
CA VAL A 101 -36.24 21.80 -3.80
C VAL A 101 -37.13 22.82 -3.06
N GLY A 102 -36.64 24.05 -2.83
CA GLY A 102 -37.44 25.12 -2.22
C GLY A 102 -38.45 25.80 -3.15
N ALA A 103 -38.29 25.70 -4.48
CA ALA A 103 -39.14 26.38 -5.45
C ALA A 103 -40.36 25.56 -5.93
N LEU A 104 -40.48 24.28 -5.50
CA LEU A 104 -41.57 23.38 -5.91
C LEU A 104 -42.70 23.27 -4.87
N ASN A 105 -42.66 24.03 -3.78
CA ASN A 105 -43.81 24.23 -2.88
C ASN A 105 -44.03 25.73 -2.64
N PRO A 106 -44.70 26.45 -3.56
CA PRO A 106 -45.40 27.67 -3.16
C PRO A 106 -46.63 27.27 -2.35
N ILE A 107 -46.74 27.78 -1.13
CA ILE A 107 -47.99 27.81 -0.34
C ILE A 107 -49.01 28.66 -1.10
#